data_AF-A0ABD0XV25-F1
#
_entry.id   AF-A0ABD0XV25-F1
#
_cell.length_a   1.000
_cell.length_b   1.000
_cell.length_c   1.000
_cell.angle_alpha   90.00
_cell.angle_beta   90.00
_cell.angle_gamma   90.00
#
_symmetry.space_group_name_H-M   'P 1'
#
loop_
_entity.id
_entity.type
_entity.pdbx_description
1 polymer ?
#
loop_
_entity_poly.entity_id
_entity_poly.type
_entity_poly.pdbx_seq_one_letter_code
_entity_poly.pdbx_strand_id
1 'polypeptide(L)'
;MCPSIPQPQSIQPAMGLTIEDMECCVCLQPYSRRENIPRMLHCKHTFCGPCLQAMSRRQSGLLTVCCPLCRWITCTQASLPLAAYLWVNADVWDHIAEIQSEEQEEERGELEEEEKEGMRAINQTQNSTRCKWQFGLRLKLRSFLSRVSHR
;
A
#
# COMPACT_ATOMS: atom_id res chain seq x y z
N MET A 1 -52.49 -7.54 41.58
CA MET A 1 -52.49 -7.29 40.12
C MET A 1 -51.35 -6.32 39.85
N CYS A 2 -50.23 -6.82 39.37
CA CYS A 2 -49.03 -6.03 39.10
C CYS A 2 -49.24 -5.33 37.75
N PRO A 3 -49.07 -4.01 37.62
CA PRO A 3 -49.11 -3.39 36.31
C PRO A 3 -47.89 -3.87 35.51
N SER A 4 -48.15 -4.43 34.33
CA SER A 4 -47.14 -4.90 33.40
C SER A 4 -46.21 -3.76 33.01
N ILE A 5 -44.93 -3.89 33.35
CA ILE A 5 -43.86 -3.00 32.87
C ILE A 5 -43.76 -3.21 31.34
N PRO A 6 -43.92 -2.18 30.50
CA PRO A 6 -43.70 -2.34 29.07
C PRO A 6 -42.22 -2.64 28.82
N GLN A 7 -41.93 -3.73 28.10
CA GLN A 7 -40.58 -4.09 27.71
C GLN A 7 -39.97 -2.95 26.87
N PRO A 8 -38.70 -2.56 27.09
CA PRO A 8 -38.03 -1.64 26.19
C PRO A 8 -37.91 -2.32 24.83
N GLN A 9 -38.62 -1.77 23.85
CA GLN A 9 -38.49 -2.19 22.46
C GLN A 9 -37.04 -1.97 22.03
N SER A 10 -36.43 -3.06 21.59
CA SER A 10 -35.10 -3.09 21.00
C SER A 10 -35.06 -2.11 19.82
N ILE A 11 -34.54 -0.92 20.05
CA ILE A 11 -33.97 -0.11 18.97
C ILE A 11 -32.71 -0.88 18.57
N GLN A 12 -32.86 -1.79 17.61
CA GLN A 12 -31.72 -2.29 16.84
C GLN A 12 -31.24 -1.09 16.02
N PRO A 13 -30.05 -0.52 16.24
CA PRO A 13 -29.46 0.30 15.21
C PRO A 13 -29.17 -0.66 14.05
N ALA A 14 -29.67 -0.37 12.86
CA ALA A 14 -29.09 -0.95 11.66
C ALA A 14 -27.63 -0.48 11.65
N MET A 15 -26.73 -1.34 12.14
CA MET A 15 -25.32 -1.06 12.40
C MET A 15 -24.59 -1.04 11.06
N GLY A 16 -24.84 0.00 10.26
CA GLY A 16 -23.97 0.34 9.15
C GLY A 16 -22.68 0.89 9.75
N LEU A 17 -21.56 0.23 9.49
CA LEU A 17 -20.25 0.84 9.69
C LEU A 17 -20.22 2.11 8.85
N THR A 18 -19.94 3.25 9.49
CA THR A 18 -19.83 4.51 8.78
C THR A 18 -18.53 4.54 7.98
N ILE A 19 -18.41 5.45 7.02
CA ILE A 19 -17.17 5.61 6.24
C ILE A 19 -15.97 5.88 7.17
N GLU A 20 -16.19 6.61 8.26
CA GLU A 20 -15.18 6.91 9.28
C GLU A 20 -14.71 5.65 10.05
N ASP A 21 -15.56 4.61 10.15
CA ASP A 21 -15.21 3.32 10.74
C ASP A 21 -14.35 2.45 9.80
N MET A 22 -14.26 2.83 8.51
CA MET A 22 -13.53 2.11 7.46
C MET A 22 -12.14 2.68 7.18
N GLU A 23 -11.65 3.60 8.03
CA GLU A 23 -10.31 4.18 7.93
C GLU A 23 -9.50 3.94 9.21
N CYS A 24 -8.17 3.90 9.07
CA CYS A 24 -7.31 3.82 10.23
C CYS A 24 -7.16 5.20 10.90
N CYS A 25 -7.51 5.32 12.18
CA CYS A 25 -7.41 6.60 12.91
C CYS A 25 -5.98 7.13 13.14
N VAL A 26 -4.93 6.38 12.73
CA VAL A 26 -3.52 6.81 12.85
C VAL A 26 -3.03 7.45 11.55
N CYS A 27 -3.23 6.80 10.40
CA CYS A 27 -2.80 7.32 9.11
C CYS A 27 -3.91 7.96 8.28
N LEU A 28 -5.17 7.85 8.73
CA LEU A 28 -6.36 8.33 8.03
C LEU A 28 -6.45 7.80 6.60
N GLN A 29 -6.05 6.54 6.40
CA GLN A 29 -6.17 5.84 5.12
C GLN A 29 -7.24 4.76 5.22
N PRO A 30 -8.01 4.54 4.13
CA PRO A 30 -8.97 3.45 4.05
C PRO A 30 -8.33 2.09 4.29
N TYR A 31 -9.05 1.21 4.98
CA TYR A 31 -8.67 -0.19 5.06
C TYR A 31 -8.74 -0.86 3.69
N SER A 32 -7.82 -1.77 3.44
CA SER A 32 -7.75 -2.53 2.18
C SER A 32 -7.34 -3.97 2.46
N ARG A 33 -7.64 -4.88 1.52
CA ARG A 33 -7.27 -6.30 1.66
C ARG A 33 -5.78 -6.58 1.41
N ARG A 34 -5.02 -5.58 0.93
CA ARG A 34 -3.62 -5.74 0.51
C ARG A 34 -2.65 -4.99 1.42
N GLU A 35 -2.74 -3.67 1.47
CA GLU A 35 -1.74 -2.83 2.14
C GLU A 35 -2.19 -2.43 3.55
N ASN A 36 -3.37 -1.81 3.65
CA ASN A 36 -3.98 -1.35 4.89
C ASN A 36 -4.88 -2.40 5.54
N ILE A 37 -4.34 -3.59 5.82
CA ILE A 37 -5.12 -4.68 6.43
C ILE A 37 -5.55 -4.28 7.86
N PRO A 38 -6.86 -4.30 8.20
CA PRO A 38 -7.36 -3.93 9.53
C PRO A 38 -7.02 -5.02 10.55
N ARG A 39 -6.10 -4.75 11.47
CA ARG A 39 -5.68 -5.71 12.50
C ARG A 39 -6.06 -5.23 13.89
N MET A 40 -6.44 -6.19 14.72
CA MET A 40 -7.00 -5.97 16.04
C MET A 40 -5.96 -6.24 17.13
N LEU A 41 -5.74 -5.26 18.00
CA LEU A 41 -4.94 -5.43 19.22
C LEU A 41 -5.68 -6.31 20.25
N HIS A 42 -4.98 -6.74 21.31
CA HIS A 42 -5.62 -7.54 22.38
C HIS A 42 -6.76 -6.79 23.09
N CYS A 43 -6.75 -5.45 23.05
CA CYS A 43 -7.81 -4.58 23.57
C CYS A 43 -8.99 -4.37 22.60
N LYS A 44 -9.02 -5.09 21.47
CA LYS A 44 -10.08 -5.03 20.45
C LYS A 44 -10.14 -3.78 19.57
N HIS A 45 -9.29 -2.79 19.81
CA HIS A 45 -9.11 -1.68 18.86
C HIS A 45 -8.39 -2.11 17.59
N THR A 46 -8.80 -1.53 16.46
CA THR A 46 -8.35 -1.89 15.12
C THR A 46 -7.49 -0.78 14.51
N PHE A 47 -6.41 -1.17 13.84
CA PHE A 47 -5.47 -0.29 13.14
C PHE A 47 -4.92 -0.99 11.91
N CYS A 48 -4.42 -0.26 10.91
CA CYS A 48 -3.83 -0.92 9.75
C CYS A 48 -2.48 -1.56 10.09
N GLY A 49 -2.13 -2.64 9.38
CA GLY A 49 -0.86 -3.36 9.54
C GLY A 49 0.39 -2.45 9.52
N PRO A 50 0.54 -1.54 8.54
CA PRO A 50 1.66 -0.60 8.48
C PRO A 50 1.80 0.28 9.73
N CYS A 51 0.69 0.85 10.23
CA CYS A 51 0.70 1.68 11.44
C CYS A 51 1.10 0.88 12.68
N LEU A 52 0.60 -0.35 12.83
CA LEU A 52 0.98 -1.22 13.94
C LEU A 52 2.46 -1.56 13.92
N GLN A 53 3.00 -1.85 12.73
CA GLN A 53 4.43 -2.12 12.57
C GLN A 53 5.27 -0.89 12.93
N ALA A 54 4.88 0.31 12.47
CA ALA A 54 5.58 1.55 12.76
C ALA A 54 5.55 1.95 14.25
N MET A 55 4.44 1.68 14.95
CA MET A 55 4.31 1.94 16.38
C MET A 55 4.95 0.85 17.26
N SER A 56 5.28 -0.31 16.69
CA SER A 56 5.86 -1.42 17.44
C SER A 56 7.29 -1.12 17.91
N ARG A 57 7.62 -1.59 19.12
CA ARG A 57 8.94 -1.49 19.72
C ARG A 57 9.47 -2.88 20.01
N ARG A 58 10.73 -3.14 19.67
CA ARG A 58 11.40 -4.40 20.01
C ARG A 58 12.16 -4.27 21.32
N GLN A 59 11.87 -5.12 22.29
CA GLN A 59 12.56 -5.17 23.58
C GLN A 59 12.72 -6.62 24.02
N SER A 60 13.96 -7.04 24.30
CA SER A 60 14.26 -8.37 24.86
C SER A 60 13.61 -9.56 24.13
N GLY A 61 13.57 -9.52 22.79
CA GLY A 61 12.97 -10.60 21.98
C GLY A 61 11.45 -10.55 21.84
N LEU A 62 10.80 -9.53 22.38
CA LEU A 62 9.38 -9.26 22.23
C LEU A 62 9.16 -8.03 21.33
N LEU A 63 8.02 -8.03 20.64
CA LEU A 63 7.45 -6.84 20.01
C LEU A 63 6.31 -6.34 20.88
N THR A 64 6.33 -5.05 21.18
CA THR A 64 5.31 -4.38 21.99
C THR A 64 4.71 -3.21 21.26
N VAL A 65 3.40 -3.00 21.40
CA VAL A 65 2.70 -1.82 20.91
C VAL A 65 1.73 -1.32 21.97
N CYS A 66 1.68 -0.01 22.16
CA CYS A 66 0.72 0.65 23.04
C CYS A 66 -0.45 1.14 22.19
N CYS A 67 -1.68 0.80 22.58
CA CYS A 67 -2.86 1.28 21.89
C CYS A 67 -3.01 2.81 22.08
N PRO A 68 -3.14 3.62 21.01
CA PRO A 68 -3.32 5.06 21.14
C PRO A 68 -4.67 5.46 21.76
N LEU A 69 -5.68 4.57 21.71
CA LEU A 69 -7.03 4.86 22.20
C LEU A 69 -7.19 4.56 23.71
N CYS A 70 -6.62 3.45 24.19
CA CYS A 70 -6.83 3.00 25.57
C CYS A 70 -5.54 2.72 26.36
N ARG A 71 -4.37 2.95 25.77
CA ARG A 71 -3.04 2.71 26.36
C ARG A 71 -2.74 1.25 26.75
N TRP A 72 -3.57 0.30 26.32
CA TRP A 72 -3.32 -1.12 26.52
C TRP A 72 -2.07 -1.58 25.74
N ILE A 73 -1.21 -2.37 26.38
CA ILE A 73 0.01 -2.89 25.76
C ILE A 73 -0.25 -4.30 25.21
N THR A 74 -0.02 -4.46 23.91
CA THR A 74 -0.03 -5.77 23.24
C THR A 74 1.41 -6.22 23.05
N CYS A 75 1.71 -7.45 23.46
CA CYS A 75 3.06 -8.03 23.43
C CYS A 75 3.02 -9.36 22.65
N THR A 76 3.95 -9.54 21.71
CA THR A 76 4.10 -10.78 20.93
C THR A 76 5.56 -11.18 20.84
N GLN A 77 5.83 -12.41 20.38
CA GLN A 77 7.19 -12.83 20.06
C GLN A 77 7.74 -12.01 18.88
N ALA A 78 9.05 -11.74 18.87
CA ALA A 78 9.71 -11.03 17.77
C ALA A 78 10.22 -11.97 16.66
N SER A 79 9.63 -13.17 16.51
CA SER A 79 9.97 -14.10 15.43
C SER A 79 9.27 -13.77 14.11
N LEU A 80 8.16 -13.02 14.15
CA LEU A 80 7.46 -12.47 12.97
C LEU A 80 7.16 -10.97 13.18
N PRO A 81 6.78 -10.24 12.12
CA PRO A 81 6.26 -8.88 12.26
C PRO A 81 5.05 -8.84 13.22
N LEU A 82 4.88 -7.76 13.96
CA LEU A 82 3.81 -7.64 14.97
C LEU A 82 2.44 -7.90 14.33
N ALA A 83 2.23 -7.30 13.17
CA ALA A 83 1.03 -7.46 12.37
C ALA A 83 0.67 -8.94 12.16
N ALA A 84 1.64 -9.82 11.88
CA ALA A 84 1.40 -11.24 11.58
C ALA A 84 0.79 -12.03 12.76
N TYR A 85 1.00 -11.59 14.01
CA TYR A 85 0.40 -12.22 15.19
C TYR A 85 -1.01 -11.72 15.52
N LEU A 86 -1.41 -10.59 14.93
CA LEU A 86 -2.65 -9.92 15.25
C LEU A 86 -3.76 -10.37 14.31
N TRP A 87 -4.92 -10.64 14.89
CA TRP A 87 -6.12 -11.02 14.16
C TRP A 87 -6.56 -9.91 13.23
N VAL A 88 -7.03 -10.29 12.04
CA VAL A 88 -7.75 -9.36 11.16
C VAL A 88 -9.13 -9.11 11.77
N ASN A 89 -9.58 -7.85 11.77
CA ASN A 89 -10.94 -7.52 12.15
C ASN A 89 -11.88 -7.97 11.02
N ALA A 90 -12.62 -9.06 11.24
CA ALA A 90 -13.51 -9.66 10.25
C ALA A 90 -14.65 -8.70 9.85
N ASP A 91 -15.24 -7.98 10.82
CA ASP A 91 -16.34 -7.06 10.55
C ASP A 91 -15.90 -5.98 9.57
N VAL A 92 -14.74 -5.36 9.81
CA VAL A 92 -14.19 -4.36 8.88
C VAL A 92 -13.80 -5.03 7.56
N TRP A 93 -13.14 -6.19 7.60
CA TRP A 93 -12.68 -6.91 6.42
C TRP A 93 -13.79 -7.23 5.43
N ASP A 94 -14.94 -7.69 5.94
CA ASP A 94 -16.11 -8.07 5.15
C ASP A 94 -16.75 -6.86 4.45
N HIS A 95 -16.54 -5.65 4.98
CA HIS A 95 -17.05 -4.40 4.42
C HIS A 95 -16.04 -3.69 3.51
N ILE A 96 -14.80 -4.17 3.38
CA ILE A 96 -13.84 -3.61 2.42
C ILE A 96 -14.30 -3.97 1.00
N ALA A 97 -14.72 -2.95 0.24
CA ALA A 97 -15.02 -3.09 -1.17
C ALA A 97 -13.75 -3.45 -1.96
N GLU A 98 -13.79 -4.55 -2.72
CA GLU A 98 -12.64 -5.06 -3.48
C GLU A 98 -12.32 -4.24 -4.75
N ILE A 99 -13.23 -3.36 -5.14
CA ILE A 99 -13.40 -2.88 -6.52
C ILE A 99 -12.27 -1.96 -7.01
N GLN A 100 -11.63 -1.15 -6.14
CA GLN A 100 -10.65 -0.15 -6.59
C GLN A 100 -9.23 -0.68 -6.84
N SER A 101 -8.89 -1.86 -6.30
CA SER A 101 -7.50 -2.37 -6.37
C SER A 101 -7.20 -3.19 -7.62
N GLU A 102 -8.23 -3.72 -8.28
CA GLU A 102 -8.09 -4.50 -9.52
C GLU A 102 -8.04 -3.55 -10.72
N GLU A 103 -8.95 -2.57 -10.78
CA GLU A 103 -8.99 -1.55 -11.83
C GLU A 103 -7.68 -0.73 -11.90
N GLN A 104 -7.10 -0.35 -10.75
CA GLN A 104 -5.84 0.42 -10.71
C GLN A 104 -4.60 -0.39 -11.12
N GLU A 105 -4.63 -1.72 -10.94
CA GLU A 105 -3.49 -2.58 -11.28
C GLU A 105 -3.56 -3.06 -12.73
N GLU A 106 -4.77 -3.22 -13.28
CA GLU A 106 -5.03 -3.33 -14.72
C GLU A 106 -4.58 -2.06 -15.45
N GLU A 107 -4.99 -0.87 -14.99
CA GLU A 107 -4.58 0.42 -15.59
C GLU A 107 -3.05 0.63 -15.51
N ARG A 108 -2.41 0.26 -14.39
CA ARG A 108 -0.93 0.28 -14.27
C ARG A 108 -0.27 -0.70 -15.24
N GLY A 109 -0.82 -1.90 -15.39
CA GLY A 109 -0.32 -2.92 -16.31
C GLY A 109 -0.39 -2.48 -17.77
N GLU A 110 -1.50 -1.87 -18.16
CA GLU A 110 -1.72 -1.33 -19.52
C GLU A 110 -0.71 -0.22 -19.85
N LEU A 111 -0.48 0.73 -18.92
CA LEU A 111 0.51 1.79 -19.10
C LEU A 111 1.95 1.25 -19.26
N GLU A 112 2.31 0.19 -18.52
CA GLU A 112 3.62 -0.45 -18.64
C GLU A 112 3.78 -1.23 -19.95
N GLU A 113 2.70 -1.81 -20.49
CA GLU A 113 2.72 -2.48 -21.80
C GLU A 113 2.87 -1.48 -22.95
N GLU A 114 2.12 -0.36 -22.93
CA GLU A 114 2.27 0.71 -23.91
C GLU A 114 3.69 1.30 -23.91
N GLU A 115 4.32 1.48 -22.74
CA GLU A 115 5.70 1.99 -22.66
C GLU A 115 6.72 0.99 -23.27
N LYS A 116 6.54 -0.31 -23.01
CA LYS A 116 7.37 -1.38 -23.59
C LYS A 116 7.19 -1.47 -25.10
N GLU A 117 5.96 -1.32 -25.59
CA GLU A 117 5.67 -1.30 -27.03
C GLU A 117 6.24 -0.05 -27.71
N GLY A 118 6.12 1.12 -27.08
CA GLY A 118 6.74 2.37 -27.52
C GLY A 118 8.27 2.25 -27.65
N MET A 119 8.94 1.69 -26.66
CA MET A 119 10.39 1.40 -26.72
C MET A 119 10.74 0.41 -27.84
N ARG A 120 9.87 -0.59 -28.08
CA ARG A 120 10.03 -1.57 -29.16
C ARG A 120 9.82 -0.97 -30.54
N ALA A 121 8.95 0.02 -30.69
CA ALA A 121 8.75 0.73 -31.95
C ALA A 121 9.97 1.61 -32.29
N ILE A 122 10.52 2.32 -31.30
CA ILE A 122 11.69 3.20 -31.48
C ILE A 122 12.94 2.41 -31.90
N ASN A 123 13.16 1.22 -31.36
CA ASN A 123 14.33 0.40 -31.71
C ASN A 123 14.26 -0.18 -33.14
N GLN A 124 13.06 -0.28 -33.73
CA GLN A 124 12.85 -0.76 -35.10
C GLN A 124 13.09 0.34 -36.14
N THR A 125 12.74 1.60 -35.85
CA THR A 125 12.99 2.74 -36.76
C THR A 125 14.48 3.06 -36.93
N GLN A 126 15.33 2.75 -35.94
CA GLN A 126 16.80 2.87 -36.06
C GLN A 126 17.43 1.81 -36.99
N ASN A 127 16.76 0.68 -37.22
CA ASN A 127 17.24 -0.36 -38.15
C ASN A 127 16.81 -0.13 -39.60
N SER A 128 15.85 0.79 -39.85
CA SER A 128 15.26 1.05 -41.18
C SER A 128 15.79 2.31 -41.87
N THR A 129 16.53 3.19 -41.19
CA THR A 129 17.32 4.27 -41.86
C THR A 129 18.72 3.84 -42.28
N ARG A 130 19.00 2.54 -42.34
CA ARG A 130 20.18 2.02 -43.07
C ARG A 130 19.89 1.93 -44.57
N CYS A 131 19.59 3.07 -45.20
CA CYS A 131 19.77 3.23 -46.63
C CYS A 131 21.27 3.18 -46.92
N LYS A 132 21.70 2.13 -47.62
CA LYS A 132 23.08 1.92 -48.09
C LYS A 132 23.43 2.97 -49.15
N TRP A 133 24.46 3.78 -48.89
CA TRP A 133 25.29 4.39 -49.94
C TRP A 133 26.73 3.92 -49.74
N GLN A 134 27.22 3.19 -50.74
CA GLN A 134 28.57 2.65 -50.81
C GLN A 134 29.54 3.69 -51.41
N PHE A 135 30.72 3.77 -50.82
CA PHE A 135 32.01 4.26 -51.34
C PHE A 135 32.14 5.71 -51.87
N GLY A 136 32.98 6.51 -51.19
CA GLY A 136 33.71 7.62 -51.81
C GLY A 136 34.33 8.66 -50.84
N LEU A 137 35.66 8.60 -50.69
CA LEU A 137 36.59 9.73 -50.43
C LEU A 137 36.84 10.26 -48.98
N ARG A 138 37.84 9.66 -48.33
CA ARG A 138 39.09 10.23 -47.74
C ARG A 138 39.16 11.62 -47.05
N LEU A 139 39.95 11.61 -45.94
CA LEU A 139 40.67 12.70 -45.23
C LEU A 139 39.77 13.57 -44.34
N LYS A 140 40.12 14.05 -43.13
CA LYS A 140 41.27 14.06 -42.19
C LYS A 140 40.63 14.65 -40.91
N LEU A 141 41.03 14.42 -39.66
CA LEU A 141 42.25 14.91 -39.02
C LEU A 141 42.19 14.56 -37.52
N ARG A 142 43.27 13.98 -37.00
CA ARG A 142 43.93 14.11 -35.68
C ARG A 142 43.10 14.46 -34.42
N SER A 143 43.27 13.60 -33.42
CA SER A 143 43.21 13.85 -31.98
C SER A 143 43.91 15.14 -31.55
N PHE A 144 43.48 15.80 -30.46
CA PHE A 144 44.34 16.30 -29.37
C PHE A 144 43.54 16.97 -28.22
N LEU A 145 43.74 16.37 -27.05
CA LEU A 145 43.61 16.78 -25.63
C LEU A 145 43.11 18.17 -25.17
N SER A 146 42.40 18.08 -24.03
CA SER A 146 42.51 18.87 -22.77
C SER A 146 41.78 20.20 -22.58
N ARG A 147 40.99 20.20 -21.47
CA ARG A 147 40.91 21.15 -20.33
C ARG A 147 40.73 22.66 -20.59
N VAL A 148 39.79 23.24 -19.82
CA VAL A 148 39.83 24.48 -18.98
C VAL A 148 38.34 24.83 -18.71
N SER A 149 37.74 24.81 -17.50
CA SER A 149 38.01 25.44 -16.20
C SER A 149 37.73 26.96 -16.15
N HIS A 150 36.66 27.35 -15.43
CA HIS A 150 36.22 28.71 -15.03
C HIS A 150 35.86 29.66 -16.20
N ARG A 151 34.75 30.39 -16.17
CA ARG A 151 34.28 31.32 -15.12
C ARG A 151 32.79 31.63 -15.31
#